data_AF-A0AA86YHJ3-F1
#
_entry.id   AF-A0AA86YHJ3-F1
#
_cell.length_a   1.000
_cell.length_b   1.000
_cell.length_c   1.000
_cell.angle_alpha   90.00
_cell.angle_beta   90.00
_cell.angle_gamma   90.00
#
_symmetry.space_group_name_H-M   'P 1'
#
loop_
_entity.id
_entity.type
_entity.pdbx_description
1 polymer ?
#
loop_
_entity_poly.entity_id
_entity_poly.type
_entity_poly.pdbx_seq_one_letter_code
_entity_poly.pdbx_strand_id
1 'polypeptide(L)' 'MKVSKSKMRKAKSTRITTSGTVIKSPEKVKTATGKVMATMTIQAESDKRSPDFHNHVGWL' A
#
# COMPACT_ATOMS: atom_id res chain seq x y z
N MET A 1 7.37 20.92 36.34
CA MET A 1 7.77 19.97 35.27
C MET A 1 7.55 20.63 33.91
N LYS A 2 8.59 20.77 33.09
CA LYS A 2 8.50 21.34 31.73
C LYS A 2 8.08 20.23 30.76
N VAL A 3 6.88 20.31 30.18
CA VAL A 3 6.44 19.39 29.13
C VAL A 3 7.10 19.80 27.83
N SER A 4 8.05 18.99 27.35
CA SER A 4 8.66 19.16 26.02
C SER A 4 7.64 18.78 24.94
N LYS A 5 7.25 19.75 24.11
CA LYS A 5 6.40 19.55 22.92
C LYS A 5 7.10 18.56 21.98
N SER A 6 6.55 17.36 21.82
CA SER A 6 7.05 16.41 20.84
C SER A 6 6.85 17.03 19.45
N LYS A 7 7.97 17.28 18.76
CA LYS A 7 7.97 17.80 17.40
C LYS A 7 7.50 16.66 16.50
N MET A 8 6.20 16.56 16.24
CA MET A 8 5.63 15.64 15.26
C MET A 8 6.33 15.88 13.92
N ARG A 9 7.28 15.00 13.56
CA ARG A 9 7.88 15.01 12.22
C ARG A 9 6.74 14.77 11.23
N LYS A 10 6.42 15.78 10.42
CA LYS A 10 5.49 15.63 9.29
C LYS A 10 5.94 14.42 8.48
N ALA A 11 5.07 13.42 8.35
CA ALA A 11 5.32 12.26 7.51
C ALA A 11 5.58 12.76 6.08
N LYS A 12 6.69 12.35 5.47
CA LYS A 12 6.93 12.64 4.06
C LYS A 12 5.88 11.87 3.26
N SER A 13 5.04 12.60 2.51
CA SER A 13 4.09 11.97 1.60
C SER A 13 4.86 11.24 0.52
N THR A 14 4.73 9.91 0.48
CA THR A 14 5.30 9.09 -0.58
C THR A 14 4.17 8.70 -1.50
N ARG A 15 4.24 9.16 -2.76
CA ARG A 15 3.26 8.81 -3.80
C ARG A 15 3.87 7.72 -4.68
N ILE A 16 3.11 6.65 -4.88
CA ILE A 16 3.47 5.55 -5.77
C ILE A 16 2.36 5.45 -6.82
N THR A 17 2.75 5.33 -8.09
CA THR A 17 1.85 5.05 -9.22
C THR A 17 2.33 3.76 -9.86
N THR A 18 1.41 2.80 -10.05
CA THR A 18 1.71 1.49 -10.64
C THR A 18 0.66 1.20 -11.70
N SER A 19 1.09 0.67 -12.84
CA SER A 19 0.23 0.25 -13.96
C SER A 19 0.53 -1.21 -14.28
N GLY A 20 -0.49 -1.96 -14.71
CA GLY A 20 -0.32 -3.37 -15.05
C GLY A 20 -1.64 -4.12 -15.10
N THR A 21 -1.56 -5.44 -15.26
CA THR A 21 -2.73 -6.32 -15.29
C THR A 21 -3.09 -6.78 -13.88
N VAL A 22 -4.36 -6.66 -13.50
CA VAL A 22 -4.86 -7.25 -12.26
C VAL A 22 -4.93 -8.77 -12.43
N ILE A 23 -4.09 -9.50 -11.70
CA ILE A 23 -4.02 -10.97 -11.77
C ILE A 23 -4.79 -11.65 -10.64
N LYS A 24 -5.11 -10.89 -9.58
CA LYS A 24 -6.01 -11.32 -8.50
C LYS A 24 -6.97 -10.18 -8.18
N SER A 25 -8.26 -10.49 -8.26
CA SER A 25 -9.33 -9.54 -7.95
C SER A 25 -9.22 -9.01 -6.51
N PRO A 26 -9.69 -7.80 -6.24
CA PRO A 26 -9.69 -7.26 -4.89
C PRO A 26 -10.48 -8.14 -3.91
N GLU A 27 -9.83 -8.54 -2.81
CA GLU A 27 -10.45 -9.33 -1.74
C GLU A 27 -10.53 -8.50 -0.46
N LYS A 28 -11.63 -8.67 0.29
CA LYS A 28 -11.79 -8.06 1.61
C LYS A 28 -11.02 -8.87 2.66
N VAL A 29 -10.12 -8.23 3.37
CA VAL A 29 -9.35 -8.86 4.46
C VAL A 29 -9.55 -8.10 5.77
N LYS A 30 -9.59 -8.84 6.88
CA LYS A 30 -9.60 -8.27 8.22
C LYS A 30 -8.17 -8.23 8.75
N THR A 31 -7.69 -7.06 9.13
CA THR A 31 -6.33 -6.88 9.65
C THR A 31 -6.20 -7.40 11.07
N ALA A 32 -4.96 -7.58 11.55
CA ALA A 32 -4.70 -7.89 12.96
C ALA A 32 -5.26 -6.85 13.94
N THR A 33 -5.44 -5.60 13.49
CA THR A 33 -6.08 -4.52 14.27
C THR A 33 -7.60 -4.51 14.16
N GLY A 34 -8.20 -5.47 13.46
CA GLY A 34 -9.65 -5.61 13.27
C GLY A 34 -10.26 -4.71 12.20
N LYS A 35 -9.45 -3.91 11.49
CA LYS A 35 -9.92 -3.04 10.39
C LYS A 35 -10.12 -3.85 9.11
N VAL A 36 -11.03 -3.39 8.26
CA VAL A 36 -11.31 -4.04 6.98
C VAL A 36 -10.53 -3.29 5.88
N MET A 37 -9.84 -4.04 5.04
CA MET A 37 -9.08 -3.53 3.89
C MET A 37 -9.42 -4.34 2.63
N ALA A 38 -9.17 -3.76 1.46
CA ALA A 38 -9.16 -4.47 0.19
C ALA A 38 -7.72 -4.72 -0.26
N THR A 39 -7.40 -5.95 -0.69
CA THR A 39 -6.09 -6.32 -1.23
C THR A 39 -6.23 -6.81 -2.66
N MET A 40 -5.38 -6.34 -3.58
CA MET A 40 -5.31 -6.84 -4.96
C MET A 40 -3.86 -7.03 -5.41
N THR A 41 -3.63 -7.92 -6.37
CA THR A 41 -2.31 -8.13 -6.96
C THR A 41 -2.29 -7.66 -8.41
N ILE A 42 -1.33 -6.78 -8.72
CA ILE A 42 -1.09 -6.25 -10.05
C ILE A 42 0.24 -6.80 -10.55
N GLN A 43 0.23 -7.44 -11.71
CA GLN A 43 1.45 -7.72 -12.47
C GLN A 43 1.80 -6.46 -13.24
N ALA A 44 2.82 -5.75 -12.79
CA ALA A 44 3.37 -4.62 -13.51
C ALA A 44 4.26 -5.13 -14.65
N GLU A 45 4.05 -4.56 -15.83
CA GLU A 45 4.97 -4.73 -16.93
C GLU A 45 6.22 -3.91 -16.62
N SER A 46 7.38 -4.57 -16.68
CA SER A 46 8.69 -3.95 -16.46
C SER A 46 9.41 -3.94 -17.80
N ASP A 47 10.04 -2.82 -18.16
CA ASP A 47 10.94 -2.77 -19.34
C ASP A 47 12.13 -3.73 -19.19
N LYS A 48 12.41 -4.17 -17.97
CA LYS A 48 13.36 -5.24 -17.67
C LYS A 48 12.67 -6.59 -17.90
N ARG A 49 13.41 -7.54 -18.49
CA ARG A 49 12.99 -8.86 -18.98
C ARG A 49 12.10 -9.75 -18.08
N SER A 50 11.78 -9.36 -16.85
CA SER A 50 10.95 -10.11 -15.90
C SER A 50 9.73 -9.29 -15.45
N PRO A 51 8.54 -9.89 -15.36
CA PRO A 51 7.37 -9.23 -14.79
C PRO A 51 7.57 -8.92 -13.30
N ASP A 52 7.13 -7.73 -12.86
CA ASP A 52 7.23 -7.29 -11.47
C ASP A 52 5.85 -7.38 -10.79
N PHE A 53 5.72 -8.10 -9.68
CA PHE A 53 4.44 -8.26 -8.97
C PHE A 53 4.31 -7.26 -7.82
N HIS A 54 3.23 -6.47 -7.83
CA HIS A 54 2.90 -5.49 -6.80
C HIS A 54 1.60 -5.88 -6.08
N ASN A 55 1.65 -5.93 -4.74
CA ASN A 55 0.46 -6.06 -3.91
C ASN A 55 0.00 -4.67 -3.46
N HIS A 56 -1.25 -4.33 -3.78
CA HIS A 56 -1.88 -3.08 -3.37
C HIS A 56 -2.89 -3.34 -2.27
N VAL A 57 -2.84 -2.52 -1.21
CA VAL A 57 -3.76 -2.59 -0.09
C VAL A 57 -4.43 -1.23 0.11
N GLY A 58 -5.75 -1.20 0.13
CA GLY A 58 -6.57 0.01 0.30
C GLY A 58 -7.56 -0.14 1.46
N TRP A 59 -7.93 0.98 2.07
CA TRP A 59 -9.00 1.02 3.07
C TRP A 59 -10.37 0.83 2.41
N LEU A 60 -11.27 0.13 3.09
CA LEU A 60 -12.70 0.05 2.75
C LEU A 60 -13.53 0.93 3.68
#